data_AF-A0AAU4ALX4-F1
#
_entry.id   AF-A0AAU4ALX4-F1
#
_cell.length_a   1.000
_cell.length_b   1.000
_cell.length_c   1.000
_cell.angle_alpha   90.00
_cell.angle_beta   90.00
_cell.angle_gamma   90.00
#
_symmetry.space_group_name_H-M   'P 1'
#
loop_
_entity.id
_entity.type
_entity.pdbx_description
1 polymer ?
#
loop_
_entity_poly.entity_id
_entity_poly.type
_entity_poly.pdbx_seq_one_letter_code
_entity_poly.pdbx_strand_id
1 'polypeptide(L)'
;MEPEQDLQESRARYFGRCAAMMYRALQEHPGDPRAPVESLDLTAAEPGHEGLFDQALSNGLAAIVATHWPGEEARPNGHVYFARDLLKVIAGRAAEDGSPGVHLIEDPAPVEPLPPGPAGTIFDVPRIVPEPVITRVDVALLTEAIDLSGNARHGRGNGGLQRCHIEALLALDDHPALGTLTEEITDQDGTRAREESRLSVAQAQSLLELIGGDEAGRRAEAAVNPNGYDPKTNPEGIEARDCPVCGFETFFGLGYDIWGWVAYGQCAVCSYQRSQRMADEEGARRQIEHLLNEDD
;
A
#
# COMPACT_ATOMS: atom_id res chain seq x y z
N MET A 1 -14.24 8.39 -24.01
CA MET A 1 -13.70 7.50 -22.97
C MET A 1 -14.39 6.17 -23.19
N GLU A 2 -13.65 5.23 -23.74
CA GLU A 2 -14.19 4.01 -24.35
C GLU A 2 -14.37 2.92 -23.27
N PRO A 3 -15.45 2.12 -23.30
CA PRO A 3 -15.78 1.12 -22.27
C PRO A 3 -14.71 0.06 -22.02
N GLU A 4 -13.70 -0.04 -22.90
CA GLU A 4 -12.59 -0.98 -22.81
C GLU A 4 -11.49 -0.48 -21.83
N GLN A 5 -11.29 0.84 -21.75
CA GLN A 5 -10.35 1.47 -20.80
C GLN A 5 -10.84 1.33 -19.35
N ASP A 6 -12.14 1.56 -19.11
CA ASP A 6 -12.76 1.40 -17.78
C ASP A 6 -12.63 -0.04 -17.25
N LEU A 7 -12.71 -1.03 -18.14
CA LEU A 7 -12.59 -2.44 -17.77
C LEU A 7 -11.15 -2.81 -17.39
N GLN A 8 -10.17 -2.27 -18.11
CA GLN A 8 -8.75 -2.48 -17.84
C GLN A 8 -8.35 -1.84 -16.51
N GLU A 9 -8.75 -0.60 -16.27
CA GLU A 9 -8.53 0.11 -15.01
C GLU A 9 -9.19 -0.63 -13.84
N SER A 10 -10.41 -1.14 -14.02
CA SER A 10 -11.07 -1.97 -13.01
C SER A 10 -10.31 -3.26 -12.68
N ARG A 11 -9.65 -3.89 -13.66
CA ARG A 11 -8.87 -5.11 -13.44
C ARG A 11 -7.56 -4.81 -12.72
N ALA A 12 -6.85 -3.76 -13.13
CA ALA A 12 -5.62 -3.30 -12.48
C ALA A 12 -5.87 -2.99 -11.01
N ARG A 13 -6.92 -2.21 -10.72
CA ARG A 13 -7.31 -1.88 -9.35
C ARG A 13 -7.68 -3.11 -8.51
N TYR A 14 -8.37 -4.07 -9.10
CA TYR A 14 -8.73 -5.30 -8.40
C TYR A 14 -7.51 -6.17 -8.10
N PHE A 15 -6.55 -6.23 -9.03
CA PHE A 15 -5.23 -6.82 -8.78
C PHE A 15 -4.54 -6.11 -7.61
N GLY A 16 -4.41 -4.78 -7.64
CA GLY A 16 -3.75 -3.98 -6.61
C GLY A 16 -4.33 -4.22 -5.21
N ARG A 17 -5.66 -4.27 -5.08
CA ARG A 17 -6.34 -4.60 -3.80
C ARG A 17 -5.97 -5.97 -3.27
N CYS A 18 -6.03 -6.99 -4.11
CA CYS A 18 -5.73 -8.36 -3.71
C CYS A 18 -4.24 -8.52 -3.38
N ALA A 19 -3.37 -7.92 -4.19
CA ALA A 19 -1.93 -7.88 -3.99
C ALA A 19 -1.55 -7.15 -2.68
N ALA A 20 -2.20 -6.03 -2.35
CA ALA A 20 -1.97 -5.30 -1.09
C ALA A 20 -2.31 -6.15 0.14
N MET A 21 -3.42 -6.90 0.11
CA MET A 21 -3.78 -7.82 1.19
C MET A 21 -2.73 -8.93 1.36
N MET A 22 -2.26 -9.52 0.27
CA MET A 22 -1.20 -10.54 0.32
C MET A 22 0.15 -9.98 0.78
N TYR A 23 0.50 -8.76 0.35
CA TYR A 23 1.72 -8.08 0.80
C TYR A 23 1.72 -7.88 2.32
N ARG A 24 0.60 -7.43 2.91
CA ARG A 24 0.49 -7.28 4.37
C ARG A 24 0.64 -8.60 5.11
N ALA A 25 0.00 -9.66 4.63
CA ALA A 25 0.15 -10.98 5.22
C ALA A 25 1.62 -11.46 5.24
N LEU A 26 2.42 -11.10 4.22
CA LEU A 26 3.86 -11.35 4.23
C LEU A 26 4.64 -10.50 5.24
N GLN A 27 4.23 -9.25 5.49
CA GLN A 27 4.89 -8.35 6.44
C GLN A 27 4.63 -8.74 7.89
N GLU A 28 3.44 -9.26 8.20
CA GLU A 28 3.06 -9.71 9.54
C GLU A 28 3.77 -11.02 9.93
N HIS A 29 4.30 -11.76 8.95
CA HIS A 29 5.07 -12.98 9.15
C HIS A 29 6.43 -12.92 8.42
N PRO A 30 7.39 -12.14 8.93
CA PRO A 30 8.73 -12.06 8.36
C PRO A 30 9.51 -13.36 8.63
N GLY A 31 9.24 -14.39 7.82
CA GLY A 31 10.04 -15.62 7.80
C GLY A 31 11.46 -15.38 7.28
N ASP A 32 12.37 -16.32 7.55
CA ASP A 32 13.72 -16.35 6.96
C ASP A 32 13.61 -16.51 5.43
N PRO A 33 14.14 -15.57 4.61
CA PRO A 33 14.08 -15.64 3.15
C PRO A 33 14.84 -16.82 2.53
N ARG A 34 15.61 -17.58 3.33
CA ARG A 34 16.39 -18.75 2.89
C ARG A 34 16.06 -20.06 3.61
N ALA A 35 15.10 -20.07 4.54
CA ALA A 35 14.64 -21.32 5.13
C ALA A 35 13.97 -22.19 4.05
N PRO A 36 14.15 -23.53 4.06
CA PRO A 36 13.28 -24.41 3.28
C PRO A 36 11.85 -24.06 3.67
N VAL A 37 11.06 -23.68 2.68
CA VAL A 37 9.75 -23.03 2.82
C VAL A 37 8.82 -23.97 3.57
N GLU A 38 8.87 -23.96 4.91
CA GLU A 38 7.74 -24.38 5.73
C GLU A 38 6.61 -23.49 5.27
N SER A 39 5.58 -24.12 4.70
CA SER A 39 4.39 -23.48 4.17
C SER A 39 4.03 -22.33 5.11
N LEU A 40 4.14 -21.09 4.62
CA LEU A 40 3.42 -20.03 5.27
C LEU A 40 1.96 -20.37 4.97
N ASP A 41 1.38 -21.16 5.86
CA ASP A 41 0.02 -21.64 5.74
C ASP A 41 -0.86 -20.45 6.08
N LEU A 42 -1.06 -19.58 5.08
CA LEU A 42 -1.92 -18.42 5.18
C LEU A 42 -3.37 -18.81 5.52
N THR A 43 -3.72 -20.10 5.42
CA THR A 43 -5.00 -20.62 5.91
C THR A 43 -5.18 -20.45 7.42
N ALA A 44 -4.09 -20.34 8.19
CA ALA A 44 -4.16 -20.08 9.63
C ALA A 44 -4.40 -18.60 9.99
N ALA A 45 -4.11 -17.67 9.08
CA ALA A 45 -4.34 -16.25 9.29
C ALA A 45 -5.79 -15.88 8.93
N GLU A 46 -6.28 -16.24 7.73
CA GLU A 46 -7.68 -16.12 7.32
C GLU A 46 -8.02 -17.12 6.18
N PRO A 47 -9.19 -17.80 6.20
CA PRO A 47 -9.64 -18.61 5.07
C PRO A 47 -9.83 -17.74 3.81
N GLY A 48 -9.19 -18.09 2.68
CA GLY A 48 -9.47 -17.44 1.37
C GLY A 48 -8.28 -16.92 0.57
N HIS A 49 -7.05 -17.06 1.06
CA HIS A 49 -5.83 -16.56 0.40
C HIS A 49 -5.60 -17.12 -1.00
N GLU A 50 -5.90 -18.40 -1.25
CA GLU A 50 -5.82 -19.00 -2.57
C GLU A 50 -6.81 -18.38 -3.55
N GLY A 51 -8.00 -18.01 -3.04
CA GLY A 51 -9.00 -17.27 -3.82
C GLY A 51 -8.53 -15.87 -4.19
N LEU A 52 -7.90 -15.16 -3.26
CA LEU A 52 -7.31 -13.84 -3.50
C LEU A 52 -6.14 -13.90 -4.48
N PHE A 53 -5.27 -14.92 -4.36
CA PHE A 53 -4.18 -15.17 -5.30
C PHE A 53 -4.70 -15.43 -6.71
N ASP A 54 -5.64 -16.37 -6.87
CA ASP A 54 -6.21 -16.71 -8.18
C ASP A 54 -6.88 -15.50 -8.85
N GLN A 55 -7.57 -14.70 -8.03
CA GLN A 55 -8.24 -13.47 -8.45
C GLN A 55 -7.25 -12.39 -8.88
N ALA A 56 -6.23 -12.12 -8.07
CA ALA A 56 -5.17 -11.18 -8.40
C ALA A 56 -4.48 -11.60 -9.70
N LEU A 57 -4.01 -12.85 -9.77
CA LEU A 57 -3.27 -13.37 -10.91
C LEU A 57 -4.10 -13.30 -12.20
N SER A 58 -5.37 -13.71 -12.14
CA SER A 58 -6.24 -13.68 -13.33
C SER A 58 -6.48 -12.26 -13.84
N ASN A 59 -6.74 -11.29 -12.94
CA ASN A 59 -6.97 -9.90 -13.35
C ASN A 59 -5.67 -9.23 -13.82
N GLY A 60 -4.56 -9.48 -13.12
CA GLY A 60 -3.24 -8.95 -13.45
C GLY A 60 -2.79 -9.38 -14.85
N LEU A 61 -2.80 -10.69 -15.10
CA LEU A 61 -2.43 -11.23 -16.41
C LEU A 61 -3.37 -10.78 -17.52
N ALA A 62 -4.68 -10.66 -17.26
CA ALA A 62 -5.63 -10.19 -18.25
C ALA A 62 -5.37 -8.74 -18.65
N ALA A 63 -4.99 -7.87 -17.71
CA ALA A 63 -4.64 -6.48 -18.01
C ALA A 63 -3.30 -6.38 -18.77
N ILE A 64 -2.30 -7.17 -18.39
CA ILE A 64 -1.01 -7.24 -19.10
C ILE A 64 -1.22 -7.71 -20.54
N VAL A 65 -1.92 -8.83 -20.74
CA VAL A 65 -2.18 -9.38 -22.08
C VAL A 65 -3.02 -8.41 -22.92
N ALA A 66 -4.05 -7.78 -22.37
CA ALA A 66 -4.85 -6.79 -23.09
C ALA A 66 -4.01 -5.58 -23.55
N THR A 67 -2.97 -5.20 -22.78
CA THR A 67 -2.08 -4.08 -23.11
C THR A 67 -1.18 -4.40 -24.29
N HIS A 68 -0.57 -5.60 -24.30
CA HIS A 68 0.45 -5.97 -25.27
C HIS A 68 -0.07 -6.71 -26.49
N TRP A 69 -1.12 -7.52 -26.30
CA TRP A 69 -1.73 -8.34 -27.33
C TRP A 69 -3.26 -8.21 -27.26
N PRO A 70 -3.82 -7.04 -27.64
CA PRO A 70 -5.25 -6.78 -27.54
C PRO A 70 -6.09 -7.85 -28.24
N GLY A 71 -7.07 -8.40 -27.52
CA GLY A 71 -7.97 -9.45 -27.99
C GLY A 71 -7.49 -10.88 -27.71
N GLU A 72 -6.24 -11.07 -27.28
CA GLU A 72 -5.73 -12.40 -26.87
C GLU A 72 -6.03 -12.72 -25.40
N GLU A 73 -6.53 -11.75 -24.62
CA GLU A 73 -6.99 -11.96 -23.25
C GLU A 73 -8.38 -12.61 -23.18
N ALA A 74 -9.13 -12.60 -24.28
CA ALA A 74 -10.52 -13.05 -24.34
C ALA A 74 -10.78 -14.16 -25.37
N ARG A 75 -11.72 -15.04 -25.04
CA ARG A 75 -12.27 -16.06 -25.93
C ARG A 75 -13.24 -15.42 -26.94
N PRO A 76 -13.57 -16.10 -28.05
CA PRO A 76 -14.53 -15.61 -29.05
C PRO A 76 -15.94 -15.29 -28.50
N ASN A 77 -16.28 -15.81 -27.32
CA ASN A 77 -17.54 -15.54 -26.63
C ASN A 77 -17.47 -14.35 -25.66
N GLY A 78 -16.38 -13.58 -25.66
CA GLY A 78 -16.18 -12.41 -24.81
C GLY A 78 -15.73 -12.71 -23.37
N HIS A 79 -15.57 -13.99 -23.00
CA HIS A 79 -15.07 -14.36 -21.68
C HIS A 79 -13.54 -14.33 -21.64
N VAL A 80 -12.97 -13.77 -20.58
CA VAL A 80 -11.52 -13.73 -20.34
C VAL A 80 -10.98 -15.15 -20.17
N TYR A 81 -9.77 -15.40 -20.68
CA TYR A 81 -9.05 -16.65 -20.45
C TYR A 81 -8.69 -16.84 -18.97
N PHE A 82 -8.52 -18.10 -18.56
CA PHE A 82 -8.00 -18.40 -17.23
C PHE A 82 -6.53 -18.02 -17.14
N ALA A 83 -6.04 -17.73 -15.92
CA ALA A 83 -4.64 -17.37 -15.67
C ALA A 83 -3.63 -18.29 -16.37
N ARG A 84 -3.84 -19.61 -16.32
CA ARG A 84 -2.97 -20.59 -17.01
C ARG A 84 -2.91 -20.41 -18.52
N ASP A 85 -4.04 -20.05 -19.14
CA ASP A 85 -4.07 -19.84 -20.59
C ASP A 85 -3.42 -18.50 -20.96
N LEU A 86 -3.59 -17.46 -20.13
CA LEU A 86 -2.91 -16.17 -20.28
C LEU A 86 -1.38 -16.30 -20.13
N LEU A 87 -0.92 -17.13 -19.20
CA LEU A 87 0.50 -17.46 -19.05
C LEU A 87 1.09 -18.14 -20.30
N LYS A 88 0.31 -18.97 -21.01
CA LYS A 88 0.74 -19.55 -22.29
C LYS A 88 0.85 -18.50 -23.38
N VAL A 89 -0.05 -17.50 -23.40
CA VAL A 89 0.05 -16.37 -24.34
C VAL A 89 1.35 -15.62 -24.10
N ILE A 90 1.64 -15.27 -22.84
CA ILE A 90 2.90 -14.62 -22.46
C ILE A 90 4.10 -15.47 -22.89
N ALA A 91 4.12 -16.76 -22.54
CA ALA A 91 5.24 -17.65 -22.89
C ALA A 91 5.45 -17.79 -24.41
N GLY A 92 4.39 -17.67 -25.21
CA GLY A 92 4.46 -17.75 -26.67
C GLY A 92 4.83 -16.45 -27.37
N ARG A 93 4.74 -15.30 -26.68
CA ARG A 93 4.90 -13.96 -27.28
C ARG A 93 6.10 -13.18 -26.72
N ALA A 94 6.36 -13.32 -25.44
CA ALA A 94 7.41 -12.59 -24.72
C ALA A 94 8.77 -13.29 -24.86
N ALA A 95 9.85 -12.48 -24.86
CA ALA A 95 11.21 -13.00 -24.93
C ALA A 95 11.58 -13.73 -23.63
N GLU A 96 12.46 -14.73 -23.71
CA GLU A 96 13.00 -15.37 -22.50
C GLU A 96 14.16 -14.55 -21.94
N ASP A 97 14.24 -14.44 -20.60
CA ASP A 97 15.35 -13.79 -19.89
C ASP A 97 16.64 -14.65 -19.85
N GLY A 98 16.60 -15.85 -20.43
CA GLY A 98 17.66 -16.87 -20.30
C GLY A 98 17.58 -17.67 -18.99
N SER A 99 16.70 -17.26 -18.05
CA SER A 99 16.28 -18.09 -16.92
C SER A 99 15.10 -18.98 -17.35
N PRO A 100 15.12 -20.32 -17.09
CA PRO A 100 14.04 -21.22 -17.51
C PRO A 100 12.68 -20.79 -16.97
N GLY A 101 11.71 -20.58 -17.86
CA GLY A 101 10.33 -20.24 -17.49
C GLY A 101 10.09 -18.77 -17.13
N VAL A 102 11.10 -17.90 -17.27
CA VAL A 102 10.98 -16.46 -17.04
C VAL A 102 10.95 -15.73 -18.36
N HIS A 103 9.94 -14.89 -18.54
CA HIS A 103 9.73 -14.10 -19.73
C HIS A 103 9.82 -12.60 -19.43
N LEU A 104 10.30 -11.84 -20.41
CA LEU A 104 10.46 -10.39 -20.38
C LEU A 104 9.44 -9.76 -21.32
N ILE A 105 8.64 -8.85 -20.78
CA ILE A 105 7.70 -8.03 -21.53
C ILE A 105 8.29 -6.62 -21.61
N GLU A 106 8.57 -6.15 -22.82
CA GLU A 106 8.98 -4.77 -23.05
C GLU A 106 7.75 -3.87 -22.86
N ASP A 107 7.80 -2.98 -21.86
CA ASP A 107 6.65 -2.13 -21.58
C ASP A 107 6.41 -1.12 -22.71
N PRO A 108 5.15 -0.72 -22.95
CA PRO A 108 4.87 0.28 -23.97
C PRO A 108 5.60 1.56 -23.61
N ALA A 109 6.34 2.14 -24.57
CA ALA A 109 7.07 3.37 -24.34
C ALA A 109 6.13 4.45 -23.77
N PRO A 110 6.57 5.27 -22.79
CA PRO A 110 5.75 6.33 -22.25
C PRO A 110 5.21 7.21 -23.38
N VAL A 111 3.95 7.64 -23.23
CA VAL A 111 3.29 8.60 -24.12
C VAL A 111 4.22 9.81 -24.30
N GLU A 112 4.24 10.30 -25.54
CA GLU A 112 5.06 11.38 -26.07
C GLU A 112 5.55 12.37 -25.00
N PRO A 113 6.87 12.61 -24.89
CA PRO A 113 7.41 13.48 -23.86
C PRO A 113 6.69 14.83 -23.90
N LEU A 114 6.23 15.33 -22.74
CA LEU A 114 5.55 16.65 -22.61
C LEU A 114 6.31 17.73 -23.40
N PRO A 115 5.73 18.86 -23.84
CA PRO A 115 6.54 19.94 -24.40
C PRO A 115 7.52 20.50 -23.34
N PRO A 116 8.74 20.94 -23.71
CA PRO A 116 9.67 21.56 -22.76
C PRO A 116 9.07 22.81 -22.12
N GLY A 117 9.37 23.01 -20.84
CA GLY A 117 9.03 24.25 -20.15
C GLY A 117 9.80 25.44 -20.74
N PRO A 118 9.37 26.69 -20.45
CA PRO A 118 10.11 27.87 -20.87
C PRO A 118 11.54 27.85 -20.33
N ALA A 119 12.50 28.26 -21.16
CA ALA A 119 13.92 28.33 -20.80
C ALA A 119 14.14 29.21 -19.55
N GLY A 120 15.00 28.76 -18.64
CA GLY A 120 15.33 29.46 -17.39
C GLY A 120 14.31 29.29 -16.26
N THR A 121 13.38 28.35 -16.36
CA THR A 121 12.45 27.99 -15.28
C THR A 121 12.88 26.72 -14.57
N ILE A 122 12.27 26.40 -13.42
CA ILE A 122 12.47 25.12 -12.74
C ILE A 122 12.01 23.91 -13.58
N PHE A 123 11.27 24.15 -14.68
CA PHE A 123 10.84 23.15 -15.65
C PHE A 123 11.79 23.03 -16.85
N ASP A 124 12.90 23.78 -16.86
CA ASP A 124 14.01 23.70 -17.83
C ASP A 124 15.07 22.68 -17.37
N VAL A 125 14.63 21.46 -17.09
CA VAL A 125 15.47 20.34 -16.65
C VAL A 125 15.77 19.39 -17.81
N PRO A 126 17.01 18.84 -17.92
CA PRO A 126 17.35 17.83 -18.92
C PRO A 126 16.37 16.66 -18.86
N ARG A 127 15.74 16.33 -19.98
CA ARG A 127 14.77 15.23 -20.04
C ARG A 127 15.50 13.90 -19.95
N ILE A 128 15.22 13.16 -18.88
CA ILE A 128 15.49 11.74 -18.82
C ILE A 128 14.35 11.09 -19.62
N VAL A 129 14.64 10.62 -20.84
CA VAL A 129 13.73 9.67 -21.51
C VAL A 129 13.83 8.40 -20.69
N PRO A 130 12.74 7.92 -20.06
CA PRO A 130 12.80 6.67 -19.32
C PRO A 130 13.22 5.57 -20.29
N GLU A 131 14.21 4.77 -19.93
CA GLU A 131 14.46 3.52 -20.66
C GLU A 131 13.17 2.68 -20.62
N PRO A 132 12.86 1.92 -21.68
CA PRO A 132 11.70 1.03 -21.66
C PRO A 132 11.84 0.12 -20.44
N VAL A 133 10.84 0.20 -19.56
CA VAL A 133 10.76 -0.68 -18.40
C VAL A 133 10.51 -2.09 -18.92
N ILE A 134 11.17 -3.08 -18.32
CA ILE A 134 11.03 -4.47 -18.72
C ILE A 134 10.36 -5.19 -17.55
N THR A 135 9.12 -5.62 -17.78
CA THR A 135 8.39 -6.43 -16.80
C THR A 135 8.86 -7.86 -16.88
N ARG A 136 9.32 -8.41 -15.74
CA ARG A 136 9.72 -9.81 -15.60
C ARG A 136 8.53 -10.65 -15.13
N VAL A 137 8.17 -11.69 -15.88
CA VAL A 137 7.09 -12.63 -15.53
C VAL A 137 7.64 -14.04 -15.38
N ASP A 138 7.59 -14.61 -14.17
CA ASP A 138 7.96 -16.01 -13.91
C ASP A 138 6.78 -16.94 -14.21
N VAL A 139 6.67 -17.35 -15.48
CA VAL A 139 5.57 -18.19 -15.97
C VAL A 139 5.60 -19.57 -15.31
N ALA A 140 6.78 -20.15 -15.10
CA ALA A 140 6.89 -21.46 -14.47
C ALA A 140 6.39 -21.44 -13.03
N LEU A 141 6.88 -20.49 -12.23
CA LEU A 141 6.53 -20.36 -10.81
C LEU A 141 5.06 -19.97 -10.62
N LEU A 142 4.52 -19.08 -11.47
CA LEU A 142 3.10 -18.74 -11.42
C LEU A 142 2.19 -19.89 -11.88
N THR A 143 2.65 -20.74 -12.80
CA THR A 143 1.90 -21.94 -13.19
C THR A 143 1.86 -22.97 -12.06
N GLU A 144 3.00 -23.18 -11.39
CA GLU A 144 3.07 -24.02 -10.18
C GLU A 144 2.12 -23.51 -9.08
N ALA A 145 2.12 -22.19 -8.85
CA ALA A 145 1.22 -21.57 -7.87
C ALA A 145 -0.27 -21.84 -8.15
N ILE A 146 -0.69 -21.81 -9.42
CA ILE A 146 -2.07 -22.16 -9.83
C ILE A 146 -2.40 -23.63 -9.52
N ASP A 147 -1.46 -24.54 -9.73
CA ASP A 147 -1.67 -25.96 -9.42
C ASP A 147 -1.85 -26.16 -7.91
N LEU A 148 -1.04 -25.47 -7.10
CA LEU A 148 -1.13 -25.52 -5.64
C LEU A 148 -2.41 -24.87 -5.11
N SER A 149 -2.78 -23.69 -5.59
CA SER A 149 -4.00 -22.99 -5.17
C SER A 149 -5.27 -23.79 -5.51
N GLY A 150 -5.33 -24.35 -6.73
CA GLY A 150 -6.46 -25.17 -7.18
C GLY A 150 -6.61 -26.45 -6.36
N ASN A 151 -5.50 -27.12 -6.06
CA ASN A 151 -5.46 -28.33 -5.23
C ASN A 151 -5.96 -28.07 -3.80
N ALA A 152 -5.50 -26.98 -3.17
CA ALA A 152 -5.95 -26.55 -1.85
C ALA A 152 -7.46 -26.27 -1.82
N ARG A 153 -7.97 -25.50 -2.80
CA ARG A 153 -9.41 -25.18 -2.93
C ARG A 153 -10.31 -26.40 -3.11
N HIS A 154 -9.79 -27.49 -3.67
CA HIS A 154 -10.53 -28.73 -3.87
C HIS A 154 -10.29 -29.76 -2.76
N GLY A 155 -9.60 -29.40 -1.68
CA GLY A 155 -9.28 -30.29 -0.56
C GLY A 155 -8.41 -31.48 -0.98
N ARG A 156 -7.61 -31.32 -2.05
CA ARG A 156 -6.76 -32.37 -2.63
C ARG A 156 -5.31 -31.90 -2.63
N GLY A 157 -4.56 -32.13 -1.56
CA GLY A 157 -3.11 -31.89 -1.57
C GLY A 157 -2.52 -31.72 -0.18
N ASN A 158 -1.21 -31.98 -0.06
CA ASN A 158 -0.37 -31.51 1.04
C ASN A 158 0.48 -30.36 0.50
N GLY A 159 0.30 -29.15 1.04
CA GLY A 159 1.04 -27.95 0.63
C GLY A 159 0.12 -26.82 0.18
N GLY A 160 0.51 -25.59 0.50
CA GLY A 160 -0.18 -24.35 0.14
C GLY A 160 0.71 -23.41 -0.64
N LEU A 161 0.19 -22.21 -0.95
CA LEU A 161 0.99 -21.16 -1.55
C LEU A 161 2.22 -20.82 -0.69
N GLN A 162 3.30 -20.43 -1.34
CA GLN A 162 4.58 -20.15 -0.74
C GLN A 162 4.91 -18.67 -0.92
N ARG A 163 5.83 -18.16 -0.10
CA ARG A 163 6.29 -16.77 -0.19
C ARG A 163 6.77 -16.40 -1.59
N CYS A 164 7.55 -17.27 -2.24
CA CYS A 164 8.02 -17.05 -3.61
C CYS A 164 6.88 -16.90 -4.64
N HIS A 165 5.76 -17.63 -4.47
CA HIS A 165 4.59 -17.48 -5.33
C HIS A 165 3.95 -16.11 -5.17
N ILE A 166 3.87 -15.61 -3.93
CA ILE A 166 3.31 -14.29 -3.64
C ILE A 166 4.26 -13.20 -4.16
N GLU A 167 5.56 -13.32 -3.92
CA GLU A 167 6.56 -12.39 -4.45
C GLU A 167 6.53 -12.33 -5.99
N ALA A 168 6.36 -13.47 -6.68
CA ALA A 168 6.20 -13.51 -8.12
C ALA A 168 4.92 -12.83 -8.61
N LEU A 169 3.82 -12.92 -7.86
CA LEU A 169 2.59 -12.18 -8.15
C LEU A 169 2.77 -10.67 -7.93
N LEU A 170 3.41 -10.27 -6.82
CA LEU A 170 3.66 -8.88 -6.50
C LEU A 170 4.57 -8.20 -7.53
N ALA A 171 5.55 -8.94 -8.06
CA ALA A 171 6.44 -8.48 -9.13
C ALA A 171 5.69 -8.13 -10.43
N LEU A 172 4.45 -8.59 -10.62
CA LEU A 172 3.65 -8.16 -11.77
C LEU A 172 3.28 -6.67 -11.68
N ASP A 173 3.22 -6.08 -10.48
CA ASP A 173 2.85 -4.66 -10.32
C ASP A 173 3.89 -3.70 -10.92
N ASP A 174 5.12 -4.16 -11.16
CA ASP A 174 6.15 -3.41 -11.91
C ASP A 174 5.68 -3.07 -13.33
N HIS A 175 4.69 -3.80 -13.86
CA HIS A 175 4.10 -3.52 -15.16
C HIS A 175 3.24 -2.24 -15.13
N PRO A 176 3.42 -1.29 -16.08
CA PRO A 176 2.69 -0.01 -16.09
C PRO A 176 1.17 -0.13 -16.19
N ALA A 177 0.65 -1.24 -16.73
CA ALA A 177 -0.79 -1.50 -16.76
C ALA A 177 -1.38 -1.94 -15.40
N LEU A 178 -0.54 -2.27 -14.42
CA LEU A 178 -0.96 -2.70 -13.09
C LEU A 178 -0.68 -1.63 -12.06
N GLY A 179 0.60 -1.27 -11.81
CA GLY A 179 1.09 -0.09 -11.08
C GLY A 179 0.22 0.50 -9.95
N THR A 180 -0.54 -0.31 -9.22
CA THR A 180 -1.61 0.13 -8.31
C THR A 180 -1.38 -0.37 -6.89
N LEU A 181 -0.44 -1.30 -6.68
CA LEU A 181 -0.15 -1.86 -5.38
C LEU A 181 0.23 -0.78 -4.36
N THR A 182 1.12 0.14 -4.75
CA THR A 182 1.59 1.20 -3.84
C THR A 182 0.46 2.15 -3.44
N GLU A 183 -0.40 2.51 -4.39
CA GLU A 183 -1.58 3.35 -4.14
C GLU A 183 -2.55 2.63 -3.20
N GLU A 184 -2.90 1.37 -3.48
CA GLU A 184 -3.82 0.59 -2.65
C GLU A 184 -3.26 0.34 -1.24
N ILE A 185 -1.95 0.10 -1.07
CA ILE A 185 -1.32 0.03 0.26
C ILE A 185 -1.46 1.37 1.00
N THR A 186 -1.17 2.48 0.31
CA THR A 186 -1.23 3.82 0.89
C THR A 186 -2.66 4.20 1.32
N ASP A 187 -3.65 3.84 0.51
CA ASP A 187 -5.07 4.05 0.77
C ASP A 187 -5.57 3.21 1.94
N GLN A 188 -5.19 1.93 2.00
CA GLN A 188 -5.54 1.06 3.10
C GLN A 188 -4.87 1.51 4.41
N ASP A 189 -3.62 1.97 4.37
CA ASP A 189 -2.93 2.52 5.54
C ASP A 189 -3.58 3.82 6.02
N GLY A 190 -3.99 4.69 5.08
CA GLY A 190 -4.77 5.89 5.40
C GLY A 190 -6.12 5.56 6.03
N THR A 191 -6.83 4.58 5.49
CA THR A 191 -8.13 4.12 6.04
C THR A 191 -7.96 3.60 7.47
N ARG A 192 -6.99 2.71 7.70
CA ARG A 192 -6.67 2.18 9.03
C ARG A 192 -6.31 3.30 10.01
N ALA A 193 -5.42 4.22 9.62
CA ALA A 193 -5.02 5.34 10.48
C ALA A 193 -6.21 6.22 10.92
N ARG A 194 -7.19 6.43 10.02
CA ARG A 194 -8.42 7.16 10.33
C ARG A 194 -9.32 6.38 11.29
N GLU A 195 -9.46 5.07 11.11
CA GLU A 195 -10.22 4.21 12.02
C GLU A 195 -9.61 4.19 13.42
N GLU A 196 -8.29 3.99 13.53
CA GLU A 196 -7.54 4.05 14.78
C GLU A 196 -7.70 5.41 15.46
N SER A 197 -7.64 6.50 14.69
CA SER A 197 -7.88 7.86 15.20
C SER A 197 -9.30 8.01 15.77
N ARG A 198 -10.32 7.52 15.07
CA ARG A 198 -11.72 7.55 15.54
C ARG A 198 -11.90 6.73 16.82
N LEU A 199 -11.28 5.56 16.89
CA LEU A 199 -11.28 4.73 18.10
C LEU A 199 -10.57 5.42 19.25
N SER A 200 -9.42 6.03 19.01
CA SER A 200 -8.65 6.76 20.03
C SER A 200 -9.44 7.94 20.60
N VAL A 201 -10.14 8.70 19.74
CA VAL A 201 -11.04 9.77 20.20
C VAL A 201 -12.18 9.22 21.05
N ALA A 202 -12.86 8.15 20.61
CA ALA A 202 -13.96 7.55 21.34
C ALA A 202 -13.52 6.99 22.71
N GLN A 203 -12.36 6.34 22.76
CA GLN A 203 -11.75 5.85 24.00
C GLN A 203 -11.41 7.00 24.94
N ALA A 204 -10.81 8.07 24.43
CA ALA A 204 -10.46 9.24 25.24
C ALA A 204 -11.69 9.94 25.81
N GLN A 205 -12.76 10.06 25.03
CA GLN A 205 -14.05 10.61 25.49
C GLN A 205 -14.66 9.72 26.58
N SER A 206 -14.71 8.40 26.36
CA SER A 206 -15.21 7.44 27.34
C SER A 206 -14.42 7.50 28.65
N LEU A 207 -13.10 7.67 28.57
CA LEU A 207 -12.24 7.82 29.76
C LEU A 207 -12.54 9.13 30.50
N LEU A 208 -12.73 10.25 29.78
CA LEU A 208 -13.07 11.53 30.40
C LEU A 208 -14.41 11.48 31.15
N GLU A 209 -15.41 10.82 30.58
CA GLU A 209 -16.70 10.58 31.24
C GLU A 209 -16.54 9.73 32.51
N LEU A 210 -15.68 8.70 32.45
CA LEU A 210 -15.43 7.81 33.58
C LEU A 210 -14.70 8.52 34.75
N ILE A 211 -13.68 9.32 34.45
CA ILE A 211 -12.86 9.98 35.49
C ILE A 211 -13.48 11.28 36.01
N GLY A 212 -14.25 11.98 35.17
CA GLY A 212 -14.82 13.28 35.48
C GLY A 212 -13.82 14.44 35.43
N GLY A 213 -14.34 15.67 35.41
CA GLY A 213 -13.54 16.89 35.22
C GLY A 213 -12.51 17.14 36.33
N ASP A 214 -12.86 16.90 37.59
CA ASP A 214 -11.97 17.15 38.73
C ASP A 214 -10.73 16.24 38.71
N GLU A 215 -10.90 14.96 38.38
CA GLU A 215 -9.78 14.02 38.21
C GLU A 215 -8.96 14.36 36.97
N ALA A 216 -9.60 14.73 35.86
CA ALA A 216 -8.91 15.14 34.66
C ALA A 216 -8.02 16.38 34.91
N GLY A 217 -8.52 17.37 35.66
CA GLY A 217 -7.76 18.54 36.09
C GLY A 217 -6.58 18.17 36.98
N ARG A 218 -6.79 17.31 37.98
CA ARG A 218 -5.69 16.83 38.84
C ARG A 218 -4.59 16.12 38.05
N ARG A 219 -4.97 15.29 37.07
CA ARG A 219 -4.01 14.63 36.18
C ARG A 219 -3.25 15.63 35.34
N ALA A 220 -3.92 16.67 34.84
CA ALA A 220 -3.27 17.71 34.05
C ALA A 220 -2.22 18.47 34.87
N GLU A 221 -2.56 18.86 36.11
CA GLU A 221 -1.62 19.53 37.03
C GLU A 221 -0.42 18.64 37.39
N ALA A 222 -0.62 17.33 37.49
CA ALA A 222 0.43 16.36 37.80
C ALA A 222 1.23 15.89 36.57
N ALA A 223 0.82 16.25 35.36
CA ALA A 223 1.41 15.73 34.14
C ALA A 223 2.81 16.34 33.91
N VAL A 224 3.81 15.47 33.77
CA VAL A 224 5.18 15.87 33.43
C VAL A 224 5.50 15.34 32.04
N ASN A 225 5.87 16.25 31.14
CA ASN A 225 6.21 15.90 29.77
C ASN A 225 7.56 15.14 29.72
N PRO A 226 7.57 13.83 29.41
CA PRO A 226 8.80 13.06 29.34
C PRO A 226 9.67 13.45 28.14
N ASN A 227 9.08 14.06 27.11
CA ASN A 227 9.73 14.46 25.87
C ASN A 227 10.06 15.96 25.87
N GLY A 228 9.93 16.63 27.01
CA GLY A 228 10.32 18.03 27.16
C GLY A 228 11.81 18.24 26.95
N TYR A 229 12.20 19.49 26.76
CA TYR A 229 13.60 19.88 26.62
C TYR A 229 14.41 19.50 27.86
N ASP A 230 15.51 18.77 27.65
CA ASP A 230 16.56 18.52 28.64
C ASP A 230 17.92 18.74 27.98
N PRO A 231 18.76 19.67 28.47
CA PRO A 231 20.05 19.98 27.85
C PRO A 231 21.02 18.80 27.70
N LYS A 232 20.84 17.72 28.47
CA LYS A 232 21.72 16.55 28.50
C LYS A 232 21.12 15.35 27.79
N THR A 233 19.82 15.13 27.92
CA THR A 233 19.15 13.92 27.42
C THR A 233 18.22 14.17 26.24
N ASN A 234 17.72 15.39 26.05
CA ASN A 234 16.79 15.73 24.98
C ASN A 234 16.86 17.22 24.59
N PRO A 235 17.96 17.67 23.94
CA PRO A 235 18.18 19.09 23.65
C PRO A 235 17.23 19.66 22.58
N GLU A 236 16.49 18.82 21.87
CA GLU A 236 15.49 19.22 20.87
C GLU A 236 14.06 19.03 21.38
N GLY A 237 13.89 18.82 22.70
CA GLY A 237 12.64 18.35 23.28
C GLY A 237 11.39 19.12 22.85
N ILE A 238 10.29 18.38 22.78
CA ILE A 238 9.02 18.83 22.23
C ILE A 238 8.17 19.32 23.39
N GLU A 239 7.76 20.58 23.32
CA GLU A 239 6.84 21.17 24.30
C GLU A 239 5.49 20.44 24.32
N ALA A 240 4.84 20.43 25.49
CA ALA A 240 3.48 19.93 25.58
C ALA A 240 2.55 20.83 24.76
N ARG A 241 1.49 20.25 24.21
CA ARG A 241 0.49 20.98 23.43
C ARG A 241 -0.89 20.73 24.00
N ASP A 242 -1.84 21.58 23.62
CA ASP A 242 -3.25 21.37 23.92
C ASP A 242 -3.74 20.06 23.28
N CYS A 243 -4.33 19.21 24.12
CA CYS A 243 -5.00 18.01 23.65
C CYS A 243 -6.32 18.42 22.97
N PRO A 244 -6.57 17.99 21.71
CA PRO A 244 -7.81 18.34 21.01
C PRO A 244 -9.06 17.69 21.60
N VAL A 245 -8.92 16.73 22.52
CA VAL A 245 -10.03 16.01 23.14
C VAL A 245 -10.37 16.58 24.51
N CYS A 246 -9.39 16.69 25.42
CA CYS A 246 -9.64 17.18 26.79
C CYS A 246 -9.35 18.67 26.99
N GLY A 247 -8.68 19.33 26.04
CA GLY A 247 -8.35 20.76 26.10
C GLY A 247 -7.18 21.13 27.03
N PHE A 248 -6.61 20.19 27.78
CA PHE A 248 -5.43 20.45 28.62
C PHE A 248 -4.14 20.41 27.81
N GLU A 249 -3.17 21.27 28.17
CA GLU A 249 -1.80 21.33 27.62
C GLU A 249 -0.96 20.12 28.09
N THR A 250 -1.39 18.93 27.68
CA THR A 250 -0.89 17.63 28.17
C THR A 250 -0.72 16.62 27.04
N PHE A 251 -0.79 17.07 25.79
CA PHE A 251 -0.44 16.27 24.63
C PHE A 251 1.07 16.28 24.45
N PHE A 252 1.70 15.14 24.71
CA PHE A 252 3.14 14.97 24.64
C PHE A 252 3.52 14.44 23.27
N GLY A 253 4.12 15.31 22.46
CA GLY A 253 4.57 14.98 21.12
C GLY A 253 5.79 14.06 21.13
N LEU A 254 5.85 13.16 20.16
CA LEU A 254 7.03 12.34 19.82
C LEU A 254 7.77 12.86 18.58
N GLY A 255 7.08 13.69 17.79
CA GLY A 255 7.60 14.33 16.59
C GLY A 255 6.50 15.19 15.97
N TYR A 256 6.82 15.78 14.83
CA TYR A 256 5.90 16.57 14.03
C TYR A 256 5.67 15.91 12.67
N ASP A 257 4.60 16.32 12.01
CA ASP A 257 4.39 16.08 10.58
C ASP A 257 5.52 16.64 9.72
N ILE A 258 5.51 16.31 8.43
CA ILE A 258 6.55 16.75 7.48
C ILE A 258 6.68 18.28 7.35
N TRP A 259 5.64 19.04 7.69
CA TRP A 259 5.67 20.52 7.68
C TRP A 259 6.05 21.14 9.03
N GLY A 260 6.14 20.35 10.10
CA GLY A 260 6.51 20.83 11.44
C GLY A 260 5.39 21.53 12.21
N TRP A 261 4.14 21.37 11.79
CA TRP A 261 2.98 22.12 12.30
C TRP A 261 2.11 21.33 13.28
N VAL A 262 2.07 20.01 13.13
CA VAL A 262 1.14 19.12 13.83
C VAL A 262 1.93 18.02 14.52
N ALA A 263 1.92 18.02 15.85
CA ALA A 263 2.57 16.95 16.62
C ALA A 263 1.78 15.65 16.57
N TYR A 264 2.47 14.51 16.47
CA TYR A 264 1.93 13.17 16.77
C TYR A 264 2.44 12.70 18.14
N GLY A 265 1.68 11.87 18.84
CA GLY A 265 1.97 11.53 20.24
C GLY A 265 0.73 11.15 21.04
N GLN A 266 0.78 11.36 22.36
CA GLN A 266 -0.26 10.94 23.29
C GLN A 266 -0.57 11.97 24.37
N CYS A 267 -1.84 12.08 24.76
CA CYS A 267 -2.28 12.86 25.91
C CYS A 267 -2.12 12.09 27.22
N ALA A 268 -1.47 12.71 28.21
CA ALA A 268 -1.31 12.10 29.53
C ALA A 268 -2.61 12.02 30.35
N VAL A 269 -3.60 12.85 30.05
CA VAL A 269 -4.86 12.93 30.81
C VAL A 269 -5.90 11.95 30.29
N CYS A 270 -6.29 12.08 29.02
CA CYS A 270 -7.36 11.30 28.41
C CYS A 270 -6.86 10.15 27.55
N SER A 271 -5.55 9.91 27.48
CA SER A 271 -4.95 8.84 26.68
C SER A 271 -5.22 8.91 25.17
N TYR A 272 -5.74 10.03 24.66
CA TYR A 272 -5.86 10.28 23.22
C TYR A 272 -4.50 10.13 22.54
N GLN A 273 -4.46 9.36 21.46
CA GLN A 273 -3.28 9.11 20.65
C GLN A 273 -3.52 9.65 19.23
N ARG A 274 -2.50 10.30 18.68
CA ARG A 274 -2.43 10.68 17.27
C ARG A 274 -1.22 10.00 16.66
N SER A 275 -1.45 9.20 15.62
CA SER A 275 -0.38 8.59 14.83
C SER A 275 0.30 9.64 13.94
N GLN A 276 1.52 9.34 13.50
CA GLN A 276 2.27 10.18 12.57
C GLN A 276 1.48 10.44 11.27
N ARG A 277 0.90 9.39 10.67
CA ARG A 277 0.07 9.48 9.47
C ARG A 277 -1.08 10.48 9.61
N MET A 278 -1.75 10.51 10.77
CA MET A 278 -2.84 11.47 11.02
C MET A 278 -2.33 12.89 11.25
N ALA A 279 -1.14 13.04 11.83
CA ALA A 279 -0.50 14.35 11.92
C ALA A 279 -0.10 14.87 10.52
N ASP A 280 0.44 14.01 9.65
CA ASP A 280 0.74 14.36 8.26
C ASP A 280 -0.51 14.76 7.48
N GLU A 281 -1.62 14.01 7.59
CA GLU A 281 -2.88 14.39 6.92
C GLU A 281 -3.42 15.75 7.38
N GLU A 282 -3.38 16.00 8.69
CA GLU A 282 -3.81 17.28 9.28
C GLU A 282 -2.86 18.42 8.91
N GLY A 283 -1.55 18.15 8.86
CA GLY A 283 -0.52 19.07 8.40
C GLY A 283 -0.72 19.48 6.94
N ALA A 284 -0.97 18.50 6.07
CA ALA A 284 -1.25 18.71 4.66
C ALA A 284 -2.47 19.62 4.46
N ARG A 285 -3.55 19.35 5.20
CA ARG A 285 -4.77 20.16 5.18
C ARG A 285 -4.49 21.60 5.58
N ARG A 286 -3.73 21.81 6.66
CA ARG A 286 -3.34 23.17 7.09
C ARG A 286 -2.47 23.85 6.04
N GLN A 287 -1.54 23.14 5.40
CA GLN A 287 -0.67 23.71 4.37
C GLN A 287 -1.50 24.19 3.18
N ILE A 288 -2.50 23.41 2.75
CA ILE A 288 -3.43 23.81 1.70
C ILE A 288 -4.21 25.06 2.12
N GLU A 289 -4.73 25.09 3.34
CA GLU A 289 -5.44 26.27 3.88
C GLU A 289 -4.54 27.50 3.94
N HIS A 290 -3.27 27.33 4.31
CA HIS A 290 -2.31 28.42 4.33
C HIS A 290 -2.07 28.99 2.93
N LEU A 291 -1.79 28.14 1.94
CA LEU A 291 -1.56 28.56 0.56
C LEU A 291 -2.78 29.27 -0.04
N LEU A 292 -3.99 28.77 0.22
CA LEU A 292 -5.22 29.38 -0.28
C LEU A 292 -5.52 30.75 0.35
N ASN A 293 -5.01 31.03 1.54
CA ASN A 293 -5.19 32.31 2.23
C ASN A 293 -4.04 33.31 1.98
N GLU A 294 -2.93 32.88 1.36
CA GLU A 294 -1.83 33.77 0.96
C GLU A 294 -2.03 34.39 -0.42
N ASP A 295 -2.98 33.90 -1.22
CA ASP A 295 -3.33 34.40 -2.55
C ASP A 295 -4.40 35.52 -2.56
N ASP A 296 -4.84 35.99 -1.38
CA ASP A 296 -5.75 37.15 -1.15
C ASP A 296 -5.00 38.39 -0.62
#